data_AF-A0A420SD97-F1
#
_entry.id   AF-A0A420SD97-F1
#
_cell.length_a   1.000
_cell.length_b   1.000
_cell.length_c   1.000
_cell.angle_alpha   90.00
_cell.angle_beta   90.00
_cell.angle_gamma   90.00
#
_symmetry.space_group_name_H-M   'P 1'
#
loop_
_entity.id
_entity.type
_entity.pdbx_description
1 polymer ?
#
loop_
_entity_poly.entity_id
_entity_poly.type
_entity_poly.pdbx_seq_one_letter_code
_entity_poly.pdbx_strand_id
1 'polypeptide(L)'
;MVSANLTEIDAHEQPSDEMRAEWKSYMRQDHKSLLNDPRIDDPRAPLEESGFRQVSSLLKEQVAKSFAHLNPDFALQVEKDVPVIHHPLIPGLLILPSLVPENVQQDLLDRLIHRDLSVQNHQTNLHLHYNLPYPEGKDDDERSFFSISPESPASFLPKDPSVHKPLSIKQVMQRKLHWVTLGGQYDWTNRVYPEELPPQFPDDISHLLEDLFPETVAQAAILNFYTPGDTMMMHRDVSEETDKGLISLSFGCDGLFMIAPNDLKKGPQNETPGEKQYLLLRLRSGDAIYMTQESRYAWHGVPKVLKDTCPRYLEDWPARDDAKFADWRGWMRNKRINLNVRQMRD
;
A
#
# COMPACT_ATOMS: atom_id res chain seq x y z
N MET A 1 -19.17 -21.04 10.60
CA MET A 1 -18.69 -19.74 10.12
C MET A 1 -19.70 -19.29 9.09
N VAL A 2 -20.36 -18.15 9.34
CA VAL A 2 -21.25 -17.54 8.35
C VAL A 2 -20.32 -16.78 7.42
N SER A 3 -20.09 -17.28 6.20
CA SER A 3 -19.46 -16.45 5.17
C SER A 3 -20.42 -15.28 4.94
N ALA A 4 -20.01 -14.07 5.28
CA ALA A 4 -20.74 -12.89 4.84
C ALA A 4 -20.82 -12.98 3.31
N ASN A 5 -22.04 -12.94 2.78
CA ASN A 5 -22.25 -12.97 1.34
C ASN A 5 -21.68 -11.65 0.78
N LEU A 6 -20.63 -11.70 -0.03
CA LEU A 6 -19.97 -10.51 -0.61
C LEU A 6 -20.97 -9.52 -1.22
N THR A 7 -22.05 -10.05 -1.81
CA THR A 7 -23.12 -9.29 -2.46
C THR A 7 -24.01 -8.48 -1.50
N GLU A 8 -23.90 -8.69 -0.18
CA GLU A 8 -24.73 -8.01 0.83
C GLU A 8 -24.03 -6.79 1.46
N ILE A 9 -22.72 -6.60 1.22
CA ILE A 9 -21.96 -5.48 1.80
C ILE A 9 -21.95 -4.31 0.82
N ASP A 10 -22.57 -3.19 1.21
CA ASP A 10 -22.65 -2.00 0.37
C ASP A 10 -21.29 -1.28 0.25
N ALA A 11 -20.79 -1.17 -0.98
CA ALA A 11 -19.58 -0.40 -1.33
C ALA A 11 -19.73 1.11 -1.06
N HIS A 12 -20.95 1.60 -0.88
CA HIS A 12 -21.26 3.00 -0.57
C HIS A 12 -21.45 3.28 0.92
N GLU A 13 -21.52 2.23 1.77
CA GLU A 13 -21.67 2.39 3.21
C GLU A 13 -20.59 3.30 3.78
N GLN A 14 -20.96 4.11 4.76
CA GLN A 14 -20.06 5.03 5.43
C GLN A 14 -19.68 4.49 6.82
N PRO A 15 -18.44 4.73 7.29
CA PRO A 15 -18.07 4.40 8.65
C PRO A 15 -18.94 5.17 9.64
N SER A 16 -19.13 4.61 10.84
CA SER A 16 -19.88 5.30 11.91
C SER A 16 -19.24 6.65 12.27
N ASP A 17 -20.03 7.54 12.85
CA ASP A 17 -19.53 8.86 13.27
C ASP A 17 -18.47 8.75 14.37
N GLU A 18 -18.55 7.74 15.25
CA GLU A 18 -17.55 7.45 16.27
C GLU A 18 -16.22 7.01 15.64
N MET A 19 -16.25 6.04 14.71
CA MET A 19 -15.05 5.62 13.99
C MET A 19 -14.40 6.79 13.24
N ARG A 20 -15.23 7.61 12.58
CA ARG A 20 -14.77 8.79 11.85
C ARG A 20 -14.17 9.83 12.80
N ALA A 21 -14.75 10.05 13.97
CA ALA A 21 -14.24 10.98 14.97
C ALA A 21 -12.89 10.51 15.53
N GLU A 22 -12.78 9.22 15.83
CA GLU A 22 -11.55 8.60 16.35
C GLU A 22 -10.42 8.69 15.33
N TRP A 23 -10.68 8.32 14.08
CA TRP A 23 -9.72 8.46 12.97
C TRP A 23 -9.29 9.93 12.78
N LYS A 24 -10.24 10.88 12.82
CA LYS A 24 -9.96 12.31 12.69
C LYS A 24 -9.08 12.83 13.85
N SER A 25 -9.17 12.23 15.03
CA SER A 25 -8.35 12.61 16.17
C SER A 25 -6.85 12.39 15.87
N TYR A 26 -6.48 11.24 15.29
CA TYR A 26 -5.09 10.93 14.91
C TYR A 26 -4.64 11.73 13.68
N MET A 27 -5.53 11.93 12.71
CA MET A 27 -5.24 12.75 11.55
C MET A 27 -4.86 14.19 11.94
N ARG A 28 -5.55 14.78 12.92
CA ARG A 28 -5.31 16.15 13.40
C ARG A 28 -4.14 16.29 14.37
N GLN A 29 -3.75 15.23 15.06
CA GLN A 29 -2.66 15.28 16.03
C GLN A 29 -1.33 15.70 15.39
N ASP A 30 -0.48 16.37 16.15
CA ASP A 30 0.85 16.74 15.67
C ASP A 30 1.72 15.48 15.48
N HIS A 31 2.62 15.54 14.51
CA HIS A 31 3.51 14.42 14.23
C HIS A 31 4.38 14.03 15.44
N LYS A 32 4.90 15.01 16.20
CA LYS A 32 5.80 14.70 17.33
C LYS A 32 5.09 14.00 18.47
N SER A 33 3.82 14.30 18.71
CA SER A 33 3.04 13.63 19.76
C SER A 33 2.76 12.17 19.40
N LEU A 34 2.64 11.85 18.10
CA LEU A 34 2.36 10.50 17.63
C LEU A 34 3.58 9.58 17.62
N LEU A 35 4.81 10.07 17.69
CA LEU A 35 5.99 9.19 17.58
C LEU A 35 6.07 8.15 18.71
N ASN A 36 5.57 8.51 19.89
CA ASN A 36 5.60 7.69 21.11
C ASN A 36 4.22 7.57 21.77
N ASP A 37 3.13 7.73 20.99
CA ASP A 37 1.78 7.63 21.54
C ASP A 37 1.50 6.17 21.96
N PRO A 38 1.15 5.91 23.23
CA PRO A 38 0.96 4.55 23.74
C PRO A 38 -0.25 3.82 23.14
N ARG A 39 -1.11 4.53 22.40
CA ARG A 39 -2.26 3.93 21.70
C ARG A 39 -1.87 3.29 20.36
N ILE A 40 -0.67 3.58 19.86
CA ILE A 40 -0.14 2.99 18.64
C ILE A 40 0.27 1.55 18.90
N ASP A 41 -0.27 0.66 18.08
CA ASP A 41 0.11 -0.74 18.04
C ASP A 41 1.35 -0.89 17.17
N ASP A 42 2.44 -1.35 17.77
CA ASP A 42 3.69 -1.61 17.05
C ASP A 42 3.85 -3.12 16.77
N PRO A 43 3.70 -3.58 15.52
CA PRO A 43 3.92 -4.99 15.15
C PRO A 43 5.36 -5.49 15.41
N ARG A 44 6.32 -4.60 15.67
CA ARG A 44 7.71 -4.93 15.96
C ARG A 44 8.05 -4.87 17.46
N ALA A 45 7.09 -4.52 18.32
CA ALA A 45 7.27 -4.57 19.77
C ALA A 45 7.25 -6.04 20.28
N PRO A 46 7.82 -6.32 21.47
CA PRO A 46 7.74 -7.65 22.08
C PRO A 46 6.29 -8.17 22.16
N LEU A 47 6.08 -9.45 21.86
CA LEU A 47 4.74 -10.05 21.82
C LEU A 47 4.07 -10.06 23.21
N GLU A 48 4.89 -10.16 24.26
CA GLU A 48 4.47 -10.15 25.65
C GLU A 48 3.86 -8.80 26.08
N GLU A 49 4.18 -7.72 25.36
CA GLU A 49 3.81 -6.34 25.70
C GLU A 49 2.80 -5.73 24.73
N SER A 50 2.67 -6.29 23.52
CA SER A 50 1.93 -5.67 22.41
C SER A 50 0.53 -6.24 22.18
N GLY A 51 0.18 -7.36 22.83
CA GLY A 51 -1.10 -8.06 22.62
C GLY A 51 -1.17 -8.86 21.32
N PHE A 52 -0.17 -8.76 20.45
CA PHE A 52 0.00 -9.62 19.29
C PHE A 52 0.40 -11.04 19.69
N ARG A 53 0.05 -12.01 18.86
CA ARG A 53 0.43 -13.40 19.00
C ARG A 53 0.98 -13.90 17.68
N GLN A 54 2.09 -14.62 17.72
CA GLN A 54 2.54 -15.36 16.55
C GLN A 54 1.60 -16.55 16.30
N VAL A 55 1.08 -16.65 15.08
CA VAL A 55 0.13 -17.69 14.67
C VAL A 55 0.74 -18.70 13.72
N SER A 56 1.75 -18.28 12.95
CA SER A 56 2.51 -19.14 12.04
C SER A 56 3.84 -18.47 11.68
N SER A 57 4.57 -19.03 10.72
CA SER A 57 5.75 -18.42 10.12
C SER A 57 5.84 -18.79 8.65
N LEU A 58 6.29 -17.85 7.81
CA LEU A 58 6.74 -18.17 6.47
C LEU A 58 8.13 -18.77 6.58
N LEU A 59 8.32 -19.96 6.01
CA LEU A 59 9.61 -20.64 6.04
C LEU A 59 10.63 -19.84 5.23
N LYS A 60 11.87 -19.81 5.73
CA LYS A 60 13.01 -19.20 5.04
C LYS A 60 13.08 -19.62 3.57
N GLU A 61 12.94 -20.91 3.28
CA GLU A 61 13.04 -21.44 1.91
C GLU A 61 11.91 -20.92 1.02
N GLN A 62 10.70 -20.76 1.56
CA GLN A 62 9.56 -20.19 0.85
C GLN A 62 9.81 -18.70 0.52
N VAL A 63 10.28 -17.92 1.49
CA VAL A 63 10.60 -16.50 1.28
C VAL A 63 11.78 -16.34 0.32
N ALA A 64 12.79 -17.21 0.42
CA ALA A 64 13.95 -17.21 -0.49
C ALA A 64 13.54 -17.53 -1.93
N LYS A 65 12.68 -18.54 -2.12
CA LYS A 65 12.10 -18.89 -3.42
C LYS A 65 11.31 -17.71 -4.01
N SER A 66 10.46 -17.09 -3.20
CA SER A 66 9.69 -15.91 -3.60
C SER A 66 10.57 -14.77 -4.13
N PHE A 67 11.61 -14.38 -3.39
CA PHE A 67 12.48 -13.27 -3.80
C PHE A 67 13.38 -13.62 -5.00
N ALA A 68 13.65 -14.91 -5.24
CA ALA A 68 14.38 -15.35 -6.43
C ALA A 68 13.66 -15.05 -7.75
N HIS A 69 12.33 -14.85 -7.73
CA HIS A 69 11.57 -14.41 -8.91
C HIS A 69 11.97 -13.02 -9.40
N LEU A 70 12.47 -12.15 -8.51
CA LEU A 70 12.97 -10.83 -8.89
C LEU A 70 14.43 -10.91 -9.31
N ASN A 71 15.26 -11.51 -8.46
CA ASN A 71 16.68 -11.74 -8.68
C ASN A 71 17.12 -12.96 -7.84
N PRO A 72 17.77 -13.98 -8.44
CA PRO A 72 18.26 -15.15 -7.71
C PRO A 72 19.14 -14.82 -6.49
N ASP A 73 19.91 -13.73 -6.53
CA ASP A 73 20.79 -13.32 -5.43
C ASP A 73 20.02 -12.87 -4.18
N PHE A 74 18.74 -12.48 -4.33
CA PHE A 74 17.90 -12.10 -3.18
C PHE A 74 17.51 -13.29 -2.31
N ALA A 75 17.52 -14.51 -2.85
CA ALA A 75 17.32 -15.72 -2.06
C ALA A 75 18.38 -15.86 -0.94
N LEU A 76 19.60 -15.38 -1.20
CA LEU A 76 20.72 -15.45 -0.25
C LEU A 76 20.56 -14.48 0.93
N GLN A 77 19.67 -13.49 0.81
CA GLN A 77 19.45 -12.45 1.82
C GLN A 77 18.39 -12.83 2.84
N VAL A 78 17.70 -13.96 2.63
CA VAL A 78 16.73 -14.49 3.58
C VAL A 78 17.47 -15.31 4.64
N GLU A 79 17.59 -14.76 5.82
CA GLU A 79 18.39 -15.38 6.88
C GLU A 79 17.58 -16.38 7.71
N LYS A 80 16.29 -16.11 7.93
CA LYS A 80 15.41 -16.79 8.89
C LYS A 80 13.96 -16.81 8.43
N ASP A 81 13.16 -17.64 9.10
CA ASP A 81 11.71 -17.63 8.97
C ASP A 81 11.13 -16.26 9.35
N VAL A 82 10.05 -15.87 8.67
CA VAL A 82 9.35 -14.61 8.93
C VAL A 82 8.14 -14.91 9.81
N PRO A 83 8.04 -14.34 11.03
CA PRO A 83 6.90 -14.58 11.89
C PRO A 83 5.63 -13.96 11.29
N VAL A 84 4.54 -14.69 11.36
CA VAL A 84 3.20 -14.17 11.04
C VAL A 84 2.49 -13.96 12.36
N ILE A 85 2.14 -12.70 12.64
CA ILE A 85 1.50 -12.31 13.89
C ILE A 85 0.08 -11.82 13.64
N HIS A 86 -0.74 -11.90 14.68
CA HIS A 86 -2.14 -11.50 14.65
C HIS A 86 -2.52 -10.87 15.99
N HIS A 87 -3.53 -9.99 15.99
CA HIS A 87 -4.15 -9.51 17.22
C HIS A 87 -5.61 -10.00 17.31
N PRO A 88 -6.04 -10.59 18.44
CA PRO A 88 -7.40 -11.15 18.60
C PRO A 88 -8.57 -10.21 18.30
N LEU A 89 -8.34 -8.90 18.44
CA LEU A 89 -9.33 -7.86 18.11
C LEU A 89 -9.77 -7.88 16.64
N ILE A 90 -8.88 -8.25 15.72
CA ILE A 90 -9.17 -8.29 14.28
C ILE A 90 -8.88 -9.70 13.76
N PRO A 91 -9.82 -10.64 13.90
CA PRO A 91 -9.70 -11.98 13.31
C PRO A 91 -9.44 -11.91 11.80
N GLY A 92 -8.58 -12.79 11.30
CA GLY A 92 -8.18 -12.83 9.90
C GLY A 92 -7.13 -11.80 9.47
N LEU A 93 -6.77 -10.82 10.32
CA LEU A 93 -5.67 -9.90 10.02
C LEU A 93 -4.33 -10.55 10.37
N LEU A 94 -3.53 -10.84 9.34
CA LEU A 94 -2.16 -11.33 9.49
C LEU A 94 -1.18 -10.21 9.20
N ILE A 95 -0.14 -10.09 10.02
CA ILE A 95 0.90 -9.07 9.90
C ILE A 95 2.26 -9.77 9.83
N LEU A 96 3.09 -9.36 8.88
CA LEU A 96 4.43 -9.90 8.65
C LEU A 96 5.43 -8.74 8.78
N PRO A 97 5.91 -8.47 10.01
CA PRO A 97 6.83 -7.37 10.26
C PRO A 97 8.18 -7.63 9.58
N SER A 98 8.71 -6.62 8.90
CA SER A 98 10.00 -6.68 8.17
C SER A 98 10.10 -7.84 7.17
N LEU A 99 8.99 -8.17 6.50
CA LEU A 99 8.93 -9.24 5.50
C LEU A 99 9.91 -8.98 4.35
N VAL A 100 9.96 -7.75 3.83
CA VAL A 100 10.71 -7.42 2.61
C VAL A 100 12.09 -6.82 3.00
N PRO A 101 13.22 -7.46 2.65
CA PRO A 101 14.57 -6.93 2.90
C PRO A 101 14.90 -5.65 2.10
N GLU A 102 15.92 -4.91 2.53
CA GLU A 102 16.24 -3.56 2.01
C GLU A 102 16.44 -3.49 0.49
N ASN A 103 17.28 -4.38 -0.04
CA ASN A 103 17.57 -4.56 -1.46
C ASN A 103 16.34 -5.00 -2.27
N VAL A 104 15.49 -5.86 -1.70
CA VAL A 104 14.25 -6.32 -2.34
C VAL A 104 13.25 -5.17 -2.42
N GLN A 105 13.20 -4.31 -1.39
CA GLN A 105 12.38 -3.08 -1.44
C GLN A 105 12.82 -2.15 -2.57
N GLN A 106 14.13 -1.94 -2.76
CA GLN A 106 14.65 -1.10 -3.85
C GLN A 106 14.29 -1.66 -5.23
N ASP A 107 14.50 -2.96 -5.46
CA ASP A 107 14.17 -3.61 -6.73
C ASP A 107 12.66 -3.62 -7.01
N LEU A 108 11.82 -3.83 -5.99
CA LEU A 108 10.37 -3.68 -6.11
C LEU A 108 9.98 -2.24 -6.48
N LEU A 109 10.57 -1.22 -5.85
CA LEU A 109 10.31 0.18 -6.22
C LEU A 109 10.75 0.47 -7.66
N ASP A 110 11.89 -0.08 -8.08
CA ASP A 110 12.37 0.07 -9.46
C ASP A 110 11.37 -0.53 -10.46
N ARG A 111 10.88 -1.74 -10.23
CA ARG A 111 9.87 -2.37 -11.10
C ARG A 111 8.54 -1.61 -11.07
N LEU A 112 8.00 -1.36 -9.88
CA LEU A 112 6.67 -0.78 -9.72
C LEU A 112 6.60 0.67 -10.22
N ILE A 113 7.68 1.45 -10.08
CA ILE A 113 7.67 2.90 -10.34
C ILE A 113 8.49 3.29 -11.58
N HIS A 114 9.59 2.61 -11.92
CA HIS A 114 10.29 2.90 -13.18
C HIS A 114 9.65 2.16 -14.36
N ARG A 115 9.41 0.86 -14.22
CA ARG A 115 8.83 0.02 -15.30
C ARG A 115 7.31 0.14 -15.36
N ASP A 116 6.60 -0.22 -14.30
CA ASP A 116 5.16 -0.48 -14.34
C ASP A 116 4.31 0.79 -14.38
N LEU A 117 4.71 1.86 -13.66
CA LEU A 117 4.07 3.18 -13.78
C LEU A 117 4.19 3.78 -15.19
N SER A 118 5.19 3.38 -15.97
CA SER A 118 5.46 3.88 -17.32
C SER A 118 4.67 3.12 -18.39
N VAL A 119 3.87 2.11 -18.02
CA VAL A 119 2.98 1.38 -18.93
C VAL A 119 1.68 2.15 -19.12
N GLN A 120 1.39 2.57 -20.34
CA GLN A 120 0.25 3.46 -20.65
C GLN A 120 -1.13 2.90 -20.29
N ASN A 121 -1.24 1.56 -20.25
CA ASN A 121 -2.50 0.90 -19.93
C ASN A 121 -2.76 0.82 -18.41
N HIS A 122 -1.73 1.06 -17.58
CA HIS A 122 -1.89 1.20 -16.14
C HIS A 122 -2.40 2.61 -15.83
N GLN A 123 -3.66 2.71 -15.40
CA GLN A 123 -4.29 3.99 -15.12
C GLN A 123 -3.68 4.64 -13.88
N THR A 124 -3.72 5.97 -13.85
CA THR A 124 -3.32 6.81 -12.71
C THR A 124 -4.40 7.85 -12.46
N ASN A 125 -4.35 8.49 -11.29
CA ASN A 125 -5.27 9.58 -10.96
C ASN A 125 -5.21 10.78 -11.92
N LEU A 126 -4.18 10.87 -12.77
CA LEU A 126 -4.00 11.97 -13.71
C LEU A 126 -4.68 11.73 -15.06
N HIS A 127 -4.90 10.46 -15.44
CA HIS A 127 -5.45 10.09 -16.74
C HIS A 127 -6.84 10.68 -16.99
N LEU A 128 -7.63 10.93 -15.94
CA LEU A 128 -8.95 11.53 -16.08
C LEU A 128 -8.87 12.95 -16.67
N HIS A 129 -7.85 13.73 -16.31
CA HIS A 129 -7.79 15.17 -16.59
C HIS A 129 -6.60 15.62 -17.43
N TYR A 130 -5.59 14.78 -17.63
CA TYR A 130 -4.34 15.13 -18.31
C TYR A 130 -3.97 14.11 -19.37
N ASN A 131 -3.25 14.57 -20.39
CA ASN A 131 -2.47 13.74 -21.29
C ASN A 131 -1.07 13.57 -20.69
N LEU A 132 -0.64 12.33 -20.48
CA LEU A 132 0.63 12.03 -19.81
C LEU A 132 1.76 11.93 -20.86
N PRO A 133 2.90 12.62 -20.65
CA PRO A 133 4.04 12.60 -21.56
C PRO A 133 4.94 11.40 -21.24
N TYR A 134 4.51 10.20 -21.62
CA TYR A 134 5.28 8.97 -21.42
C TYR A 134 6.64 9.05 -22.14
N PRO A 135 7.78 8.93 -21.43
CA PRO A 135 9.10 8.90 -22.05
C PRO A 135 9.27 7.69 -22.98
N GLU A 136 9.92 7.92 -24.12
CA GLU A 136 10.33 6.85 -25.03
C GLU A 136 11.77 6.44 -24.70
N GLY A 137 12.06 5.14 -24.83
CA GLY A 137 13.35 4.59 -24.43
C GLY A 137 13.54 3.12 -24.81
N LYS A 138 14.80 2.67 -24.83
CA LYS A 138 15.19 1.30 -25.15
C LYS A 138 15.10 0.35 -23.96
N ASP A 139 15.11 0.89 -22.75
CA ASP A 139 15.02 0.14 -21.50
C ASP A 139 14.05 0.82 -20.52
N ASP A 140 13.87 0.22 -19.35
CA ASP A 140 12.95 0.72 -18.32
C ASP A 140 13.41 2.05 -17.70
N ASP A 141 14.72 2.30 -17.67
CA ASP A 141 15.26 3.52 -17.09
C ASP A 141 14.99 4.74 -18.00
N GLU A 142 15.22 4.60 -19.30
CA GLU A 142 14.91 5.63 -20.29
C GLU A 142 13.40 5.93 -20.37
N ARG A 143 12.56 4.89 -20.23
CA ARG A 143 11.09 5.01 -20.23
C ARG A 143 10.51 5.54 -18.92
N SER A 144 11.27 5.53 -17.83
CA SER A 144 10.79 6.00 -16.54
C SER A 144 10.44 7.49 -16.58
N PHE A 145 9.34 7.87 -15.93
CA PHE A 145 9.05 9.29 -15.66
C PHE A 145 10.18 10.05 -14.93
N PHE A 146 11.05 9.33 -14.20
CA PHE A 146 12.23 9.92 -13.57
C PHE A 146 13.37 10.23 -14.55
N SER A 147 13.30 9.77 -15.81
CA SER A 147 14.24 10.19 -16.86
C SER A 147 14.03 11.65 -17.29
N ILE A 148 12.83 12.20 -17.06
CA ILE A 148 12.54 13.61 -17.30
C ILE A 148 13.14 14.45 -16.16
N SER A 149 14.01 15.41 -16.49
CA SER A 149 14.58 16.31 -15.49
C SER A 149 13.48 17.09 -14.76
N PRO A 150 13.53 17.24 -13.42
CA PRO A 150 12.54 17.99 -12.65
C PRO A 150 12.48 19.48 -13.03
N GLU A 151 13.51 20.01 -13.69
CA GLU A 151 13.57 21.39 -14.18
C GLU A 151 12.98 21.56 -15.60
N SER A 152 12.51 20.46 -16.21
CA SER A 152 11.83 20.49 -17.51
C SER A 152 10.53 21.32 -17.45
N PRO A 153 10.15 22.01 -18.54
CA PRO A 153 8.91 22.75 -18.61
C PRO A 153 7.68 21.84 -18.46
N ALA A 154 6.52 22.45 -18.18
CA ALA A 154 5.27 21.71 -18.04
C ALA A 154 4.92 20.93 -19.31
N SER A 155 4.72 19.62 -19.16
CA SER A 155 4.46 18.67 -20.25
C SER A 155 3.21 17.82 -20.04
N PHE A 156 2.64 17.81 -18.82
CA PHE A 156 1.35 17.19 -18.55
C PHE A 156 0.25 18.18 -18.93
N LEU A 157 -0.24 18.05 -20.16
CA LEU A 157 -1.22 18.98 -20.72
C LEU A 157 -2.63 18.58 -20.28
N PRO A 158 -3.45 19.52 -19.77
CA PRO A 158 -4.81 19.22 -19.38
C PRO A 158 -5.66 18.90 -20.62
N LYS A 159 -6.56 17.93 -20.49
CA LYS A 159 -7.56 17.61 -21.52
C LYS A 159 -8.53 18.78 -21.73
N ASP A 160 -8.82 19.51 -20.65
CA ASP A 160 -9.56 20.78 -20.68
C ASP A 160 -8.73 21.90 -20.02
N PRO A 161 -8.06 22.75 -20.83
CA PRO A 161 -7.28 23.89 -20.34
C PRO A 161 -8.08 24.99 -19.64
N SER A 162 -9.41 24.99 -19.72
CA SER A 162 -10.26 25.97 -19.01
C SER A 162 -10.47 25.60 -17.54
N VAL A 163 -10.36 24.31 -17.21
CA VAL A 163 -10.55 23.76 -15.85
C VAL A 163 -9.22 23.55 -15.13
N HIS A 164 -8.21 23.06 -15.85
CA HIS A 164 -6.92 22.69 -15.28
C HIS A 164 -5.75 23.42 -15.96
N LYS A 165 -4.66 23.64 -15.22
CA LYS A 165 -3.42 24.21 -15.74
C LYS A 165 -2.43 23.09 -16.07
N PRO A 166 -1.53 23.27 -17.07
CA PRO A 166 -0.43 22.34 -17.31
C PRO A 166 0.41 22.09 -16.05
N LEU A 167 0.86 20.85 -15.87
CA LEU A 167 1.73 20.45 -14.75
C LEU A 167 3.14 20.09 -15.26
N SER A 168 4.15 20.40 -14.47
CA SER A 168 5.50 19.86 -14.67
C SER A 168 5.64 18.48 -14.06
N ILE A 169 6.63 17.71 -14.54
CA ILE A 169 6.93 16.39 -13.96
C ILE A 169 7.25 16.50 -12.47
N LYS A 170 7.96 17.57 -12.05
CA LYS A 170 8.26 17.84 -10.64
C LYS A 170 7.00 17.98 -9.81
N GLN A 171 6.01 18.74 -10.27
CA GLN A 171 4.72 18.87 -9.57
C GLN A 171 4.00 17.53 -9.48
N VAL A 172 4.02 16.75 -10.57
CA VAL A 172 3.41 15.43 -10.64
C VAL A 172 4.04 14.47 -9.64
N MET A 173 5.32 14.19 -9.78
CA MET A 173 6.02 13.20 -8.96
C MET A 173 6.09 13.63 -7.49
N GLN A 174 6.17 14.93 -7.19
CA GLN A 174 6.26 15.36 -5.79
C GLN A 174 4.92 15.35 -5.06
N ARG A 175 3.80 15.66 -5.73
CA ARG A 175 2.52 15.96 -5.05
C ARG A 175 1.23 15.59 -5.78
N LYS A 176 1.22 15.36 -7.11
CA LYS A 176 -0.05 15.14 -7.85
C LYS A 176 -0.28 13.69 -8.27
N LEU A 177 0.75 12.85 -8.27
CA LEU A 177 0.58 11.41 -8.41
C LEU A 177 0.15 10.83 -7.05
N HIS A 178 -1.01 10.18 -7.03
CA HIS A 178 -1.61 9.61 -5.83
C HIS A 178 -1.79 8.10 -5.94
N TRP A 179 -2.05 7.56 -7.14
CA TRP A 179 -2.13 6.13 -7.37
C TRP A 179 -1.82 5.75 -8.81
N VAL A 180 -1.40 4.49 -9.00
CA VAL A 180 -1.41 3.77 -10.28
C VAL A 180 -2.04 2.38 -10.08
N THR A 181 -2.76 1.87 -11.07
CA THR A 181 -3.38 0.53 -11.09
C THR A 181 -2.60 -0.44 -11.97
N LEU A 182 -2.28 -1.62 -11.45
CA LEU A 182 -1.62 -2.71 -12.17
C LEU A 182 -2.60 -3.87 -12.39
N GLY A 183 -2.56 -4.53 -13.55
CA GLY A 183 -3.55 -5.58 -13.85
C GLY A 183 -4.95 -5.00 -13.97
N GLY A 184 -5.90 -5.51 -13.17
CA GLY A 184 -7.27 -4.99 -13.09
C GLY A 184 -7.36 -3.48 -12.84
N GLN A 185 -8.19 -2.80 -13.63
CA GLN A 185 -8.34 -1.34 -13.59
C GLN A 185 -9.60 -0.97 -12.80
N TYR A 186 -9.44 -0.43 -11.60
CA TYR A 186 -10.58 -0.08 -10.74
C TYR A 186 -11.30 1.18 -11.26
N ASP A 187 -12.62 1.09 -11.46
CA ASP A 187 -13.45 2.26 -11.77
C ASP A 187 -13.91 2.93 -10.48
N TRP A 188 -13.25 4.03 -10.12
CA TRP A 188 -13.59 4.84 -8.93
C TRP A 188 -14.99 5.46 -8.96
N THR A 189 -15.56 5.69 -10.14
CA THR A 189 -16.88 6.32 -10.29
C THR A 189 -17.97 5.32 -9.98
N ASN A 190 -17.89 4.14 -10.60
CA ASN A 190 -18.88 3.09 -10.45
C ASN A 190 -18.57 2.11 -9.31
N ARG A 191 -17.36 2.20 -8.72
CA ARG A 191 -16.86 1.34 -7.63
C ARG A 191 -16.87 -0.15 -7.95
N VAL A 192 -16.49 -0.49 -9.18
CA VAL A 192 -16.47 -1.86 -9.70
C VAL A 192 -15.18 -2.13 -10.47
N TYR A 193 -14.86 -3.41 -10.62
CA TYR A 193 -13.91 -3.85 -11.63
C TYR A 193 -14.65 -4.08 -12.95
N PRO A 194 -14.28 -3.38 -14.02
CA PRO A 194 -14.93 -3.54 -15.32
C PRO A 194 -14.83 -4.98 -15.87
N GLU A 195 -15.72 -5.32 -16.81
CA GLU A 195 -15.73 -6.63 -17.46
C GLU A 195 -14.68 -6.75 -18.58
N GLU A 196 -14.16 -5.63 -19.08
CA GLU A 196 -13.12 -5.63 -20.10
C GLU A 196 -11.85 -6.37 -19.63
N LEU A 197 -11.17 -7.01 -20.58
CA LEU A 197 -9.91 -7.69 -20.31
C LEU A 197 -8.89 -6.68 -19.74
N PRO A 198 -8.39 -6.89 -18.51
CA PRO A 198 -7.45 -5.97 -17.92
C PRO A 198 -6.07 -6.06 -18.60
N PRO A 199 -5.23 -5.02 -18.45
CA PRO A 199 -3.79 -5.14 -18.67
C PRO A 199 -3.20 -6.35 -17.97
N GLN A 200 -2.12 -6.90 -18.50
CA GLN A 200 -1.42 -8.01 -17.85
C GLN A 200 -0.84 -7.53 -16.50
N PHE A 201 -1.11 -8.28 -15.43
CA PHE A 201 -0.44 -8.06 -14.16
C PHE A 201 1.04 -8.48 -14.28
N PRO A 202 2.01 -7.71 -13.77
CA PRO A 202 3.42 -8.05 -13.91
C PRO A 202 3.78 -9.43 -13.35
N ASP A 203 4.26 -10.34 -14.21
CA ASP A 203 4.44 -11.76 -13.87
C ASP A 203 5.43 -11.97 -12.71
N ASP A 204 6.51 -11.18 -12.65
CA ASP A 204 7.52 -11.27 -11.59
C ASP A 204 6.96 -10.89 -10.21
N ILE A 205 6.13 -9.85 -10.16
CA ILE A 205 5.41 -9.45 -8.95
C ILE A 205 4.34 -10.49 -8.60
N SER A 206 3.65 -11.05 -9.59
CA SER A 206 2.64 -12.10 -9.38
C SER A 206 3.24 -13.34 -8.71
N HIS A 207 4.31 -13.90 -9.29
CA HIS A 207 4.95 -15.10 -8.74
C HIS A 207 5.55 -14.86 -7.35
N LEU A 208 6.16 -13.69 -7.12
CA LEU A 208 6.63 -13.30 -5.78
C LEU A 208 5.49 -13.36 -4.75
N LEU A 209 4.33 -12.80 -5.09
CA LEU A 209 3.19 -12.73 -4.20
C LEU A 209 2.50 -14.07 -4.02
N GLU A 210 2.41 -14.88 -5.07
CA GLU A 210 1.85 -16.24 -5.02
C GLU A 210 2.65 -17.13 -4.05
N ASP A 211 3.98 -17.04 -4.06
CA ASP A 211 4.82 -17.79 -3.12
C ASP A 211 4.67 -17.30 -1.66
N LEU A 212 4.37 -16.02 -1.42
CA LEU A 212 4.22 -15.47 -0.06
C LEU A 212 2.79 -15.60 0.49
N PHE A 213 1.79 -15.50 -0.38
CA PHE A 213 0.37 -15.43 -0.07
C PHE A 213 -0.42 -16.33 -1.04
N PRO A 214 -0.24 -17.67 -0.97
CA PRO A 214 -0.73 -18.61 -1.99
C PRO A 214 -2.25 -18.69 -2.12
N GLU A 215 -2.99 -18.14 -1.16
CA GLU A 215 -4.46 -18.11 -1.19
C GLU A 215 -5.04 -16.99 -2.07
N THR A 216 -4.22 -16.03 -2.54
CA THR A 216 -4.64 -14.89 -3.36
C THR A 216 -3.85 -14.85 -4.66
N VAL A 217 -4.54 -14.96 -5.80
CA VAL A 217 -3.95 -14.74 -7.12
C VAL A 217 -3.91 -13.25 -7.41
N ALA A 218 -2.73 -12.73 -7.75
CA ALA A 218 -2.55 -11.31 -8.07
C ALA A 218 -3.18 -10.98 -9.44
N GLN A 219 -4.38 -10.40 -9.43
CA GLN A 219 -5.09 -10.00 -10.64
C GLN A 219 -5.17 -8.48 -10.80
N ALA A 220 -5.22 -7.74 -9.69
CA ALA A 220 -5.24 -6.29 -9.67
C ALA A 220 -4.40 -5.75 -8.51
N ALA A 221 -3.78 -4.60 -8.70
CA ALA A 221 -3.15 -3.87 -7.62
C ALA A 221 -3.34 -2.36 -7.75
N ILE A 222 -3.34 -1.70 -6.61
CA ILE A 222 -3.28 -0.24 -6.50
C ILE A 222 -1.99 0.10 -5.77
N LEU A 223 -1.08 0.78 -6.46
CA LEU A 223 0.10 1.36 -5.87
C LEU A 223 -0.23 2.79 -5.45
N ASN A 224 -0.37 3.02 -4.16
CA ASN A 224 -0.70 4.31 -3.58
C ASN A 224 0.56 5.09 -3.20
N PHE A 225 0.58 6.38 -3.54
CA PHE A 225 1.65 7.33 -3.25
C PHE A 225 1.17 8.33 -2.20
N TYR A 226 1.78 8.28 -1.02
CA TYR A 226 1.50 9.21 0.06
C TYR A 226 2.73 10.05 0.40
N THR A 227 2.49 11.28 0.81
CA THR A 227 3.44 12.21 1.39
C THR A 227 2.87 12.68 2.75
N PRO A 228 3.69 13.12 3.71
CA PRO A 228 3.16 13.75 4.92
C PRO A 228 2.10 14.82 4.61
N GLY A 229 0.94 14.66 5.25
CA GLY A 229 -0.28 15.43 5.01
C GLY A 229 -1.37 14.66 4.24
N ASP A 230 -0.99 13.66 3.45
CA ASP A 230 -1.93 12.79 2.76
C ASP A 230 -2.56 11.80 3.73
N THR A 231 -3.82 11.44 3.47
CA THR A 231 -4.60 10.55 4.32
C THR A 231 -5.53 9.69 3.46
N MET A 232 -5.97 8.57 4.02
CA MET A 232 -7.02 7.74 3.44
C MET A 232 -8.10 7.51 4.52
N MET A 233 -9.30 8.01 4.27
CA MET A 233 -10.41 7.86 5.20
C MET A 233 -10.75 6.39 5.46
N MET A 234 -11.41 6.12 6.59
CA MET A 234 -11.98 4.79 6.87
C MET A 234 -12.92 4.37 5.74
N HIS A 235 -12.64 3.21 5.13
CA HIS A 235 -13.40 2.60 4.05
C HIS A 235 -13.30 1.06 4.15
N ARG A 236 -13.96 0.37 3.23
CA ARG A 236 -13.83 -1.08 3.02
C ARG A 236 -13.58 -1.33 1.54
N ASP A 237 -12.81 -2.37 1.26
CA ASP A 237 -12.59 -2.88 -0.09
C ASP A 237 -13.61 -4.01 -0.32
N VAL A 238 -14.66 -3.77 -1.09
CA VAL A 238 -15.76 -4.74 -1.30
C VAL A 238 -16.21 -4.81 -2.77
N SER A 239 -15.34 -4.38 -3.68
CA SER A 239 -15.66 -4.31 -5.11
C SER A 239 -15.25 -5.57 -5.88
N GLU A 240 -14.53 -6.48 -5.24
CA GLU A 240 -14.13 -7.77 -5.79
C GLU A 240 -15.27 -8.79 -5.66
N GLU A 241 -15.34 -9.73 -6.60
CA GLU A 241 -16.37 -10.78 -6.65
C GLU A 241 -15.96 -12.04 -5.85
N THR A 242 -14.80 -12.02 -5.20
CA THR A 242 -14.23 -13.14 -4.42
C THR A 242 -13.82 -12.68 -3.01
N ASP A 243 -13.75 -13.63 -2.08
CA ASP A 243 -13.42 -13.40 -0.66
C ASP A 243 -11.93 -13.56 -0.35
N LYS A 244 -11.10 -13.76 -1.38
CA LYS A 244 -9.65 -13.89 -1.22
C LYS A 244 -9.04 -12.68 -0.53
N GLY A 245 -7.98 -12.92 0.24
CA GLY A 245 -7.40 -11.90 1.10
C GLY A 245 -6.73 -10.77 0.32
N LEU A 246 -6.68 -9.59 0.92
CA LEU A 246 -5.97 -8.42 0.38
C LEU A 246 -4.53 -8.41 0.88
N ILE A 247 -3.57 -8.33 -0.03
CA ILE A 247 -2.14 -8.22 0.32
C ILE A 247 -1.76 -6.75 0.29
N SER A 248 -1.04 -6.28 1.30
CA SER A 248 -0.60 -4.88 1.36
C SER A 248 0.85 -4.79 1.84
N LEU A 249 1.74 -4.30 0.97
CA LEU A 249 3.16 -4.06 1.26
C LEU A 249 3.42 -2.57 1.49
N SER A 250 4.30 -2.22 2.44
CA SER A 250 4.63 -0.83 2.78
C SER A 250 6.11 -0.51 2.51
N PHE A 251 6.38 0.63 1.87
CA PHE A 251 7.74 1.13 1.60
C PHE A 251 7.88 2.61 1.96
N GLY A 252 9.05 3.03 2.43
CA GLY A 252 9.37 4.43 2.75
C GLY A 252 8.97 4.84 4.16
N CYS A 253 8.41 6.05 4.29
CA CYS A 253 7.96 6.60 5.58
C CYS A 253 6.92 5.70 6.26
N ASP A 254 6.98 5.68 7.59
CA ASP A 254 6.01 4.96 8.41
C ASP A 254 4.59 5.52 8.20
N GLY A 255 3.62 4.61 8.09
CA GLY A 255 2.20 4.93 8.03
C GLY A 255 1.50 4.47 9.30
N LEU A 256 0.62 5.32 9.83
CA LEU A 256 -0.38 4.87 10.79
C LEU A 256 -1.56 4.32 10.01
N PHE A 257 -1.92 3.06 10.27
CA PHE A 257 -3.04 2.35 9.67
C PHE A 257 -4.04 1.98 10.75
N MET A 258 -5.23 2.55 10.67
CA MET A 258 -6.33 2.24 11.58
C MET A 258 -7.19 1.14 10.97
N ILE A 259 -7.53 0.12 11.75
CA ILE A 259 -8.44 -0.96 11.34
C ILE A 259 -9.37 -1.33 12.49
N ALA A 260 -10.66 -1.50 12.20
CA ALA A 260 -11.70 -1.81 13.16
C ALA A 260 -12.61 -2.93 12.61
N PRO A 261 -13.13 -3.82 13.48
CA PRO A 261 -14.05 -4.87 13.05
C PRO A 261 -15.37 -4.29 12.52
N ASN A 262 -16.06 -5.04 11.67
CA ASN A 262 -17.35 -4.62 11.11
C ASN A 262 -18.45 -4.50 12.17
N ASP A 263 -18.56 -5.52 13.00
CA ASP A 263 -19.43 -5.51 14.16
C ASP A 263 -18.63 -5.02 15.36
N LEU A 264 -18.55 -3.69 15.54
CA LEU A 264 -18.31 -3.16 16.88
C LEU A 264 -19.38 -3.80 17.76
N LYS A 265 -18.98 -4.61 18.75
CA LYS A 265 -19.93 -5.32 19.61
C LYS A 265 -20.98 -4.31 20.09
N LYS A 266 -22.20 -4.39 19.55
CA LYS A 266 -23.40 -3.78 20.15
C LYS A 266 -23.77 -4.63 21.37
N GLY A 267 -22.84 -4.76 22.31
CA GLY A 267 -23.20 -5.15 23.66
C GLY A 267 -24.05 -4.03 24.27
N PRO A 268 -24.80 -4.31 25.35
CA PRO A 268 -25.35 -3.22 26.16
C PRO A 268 -24.21 -2.24 26.49
N GLN A 269 -24.54 -0.97 26.71
CA GLN A 269 -23.65 0.13 27.10
C GLN A 269 -22.90 -0.11 28.44
N ASN A 270 -22.46 -1.32 28.70
CA ASN A 270 -21.40 -1.68 29.62
C ASN A 270 -20.11 -1.60 28.83
N GLU A 271 -19.72 -0.36 28.49
CA GLU A 271 -18.32 -0.03 28.26
C GLU A 271 -17.56 -0.58 29.47
N THR A 272 -16.93 -1.74 29.33
CA THR A 272 -15.83 -2.08 30.25
C THR A 272 -14.75 -1.07 29.91
N PRO A 273 -14.42 -0.13 30.82
CA PRO A 273 -13.42 0.88 30.52
C PRO A 273 -12.11 0.17 30.18
N GLY A 274 -11.65 0.28 28.93
CA GLY A 274 -10.40 -0.32 28.45
C GLY A 274 -10.52 -1.38 27.35
N GLU A 275 -11.71 -1.81 26.90
CA GLU A 275 -11.80 -2.69 25.72
C GLU A 275 -11.47 -1.92 24.44
N LYS A 276 -10.31 -2.24 23.85
CA LYS A 276 -9.81 -1.67 22.60
C LYS A 276 -10.76 -1.99 21.42
N GLN A 277 -11.22 -0.97 20.69
CA GLN A 277 -12.22 -1.10 19.61
C GLN A 277 -11.64 -1.11 18.19
N TYR A 278 -10.37 -0.75 18.05
CA TYR A 278 -9.63 -0.71 16.78
C TYR A 278 -8.15 -0.98 17.06
N LEU A 279 -7.38 -1.31 16.02
CA LEU A 279 -5.93 -1.24 16.04
C LEU A 279 -5.46 0.00 15.30
N LEU A 280 -4.43 0.66 15.82
CA LEU A 280 -3.72 1.73 15.14
C LEU A 280 -2.29 1.27 14.89
N LEU A 281 -2.10 0.51 13.82
CA LEU A 281 -0.81 -0.10 13.47
C LEU A 281 0.17 0.96 12.97
N ARG A 282 1.39 0.96 13.49
CA ARG A 282 2.53 1.64 12.83
C ARG A 282 3.18 0.69 11.84
N LEU A 283 2.86 0.86 10.57
CA LEU A 283 3.45 0.09 9.46
C LEU A 283 4.69 0.80 8.94
N ARG A 284 5.83 0.12 8.98
CA ARG A 284 7.14 0.62 8.54
C ARG A 284 7.51 0.05 7.18
N SER A 285 8.58 0.59 6.59
CA SER A 285 9.16 0.05 5.36
C SER A 285 9.49 -1.44 5.51
N GLY A 286 9.06 -2.24 4.54
CA GLY A 286 9.23 -3.69 4.49
C GLY A 286 8.16 -4.50 5.24
N ASP A 287 7.22 -3.86 5.94
CA ASP A 287 6.10 -4.56 6.57
C ASP A 287 5.04 -4.97 5.53
N ALA A 288 4.41 -6.12 5.77
CA ALA A 288 3.24 -6.57 5.04
C ALA A 288 2.06 -6.82 5.97
N ILE A 289 0.85 -6.57 5.49
CA ILE A 289 -0.39 -7.05 6.09
C ILE A 289 -1.17 -7.87 5.07
N TYR A 290 -1.84 -8.92 5.53
CA TYR A 290 -2.73 -9.74 4.73
C TYR A 290 -4.09 -9.79 5.42
N MET A 291 -5.08 -9.17 4.78
CA MET A 291 -6.44 -9.03 5.30
C MET A 291 -7.32 -10.12 4.70
N THR A 292 -7.50 -11.22 5.45
CA THR A 292 -8.32 -12.37 5.05
C THR A 292 -9.49 -12.56 6.04
N GLN A 293 -10.39 -13.50 5.73
CA GLN A 293 -11.54 -13.87 6.56
C GLN A 293 -12.32 -12.63 7.01
N GLU A 294 -12.57 -12.43 8.31
CA GLU A 294 -13.34 -11.29 8.81
C GLU A 294 -12.65 -9.94 8.55
N SER A 295 -11.31 -9.90 8.61
CA SER A 295 -10.56 -8.67 8.35
C SER A 295 -10.63 -8.21 6.89
N ARG A 296 -10.94 -9.11 5.95
CA ARG A 296 -11.11 -8.81 4.51
C ARG A 296 -12.11 -7.68 4.27
N TYR A 297 -13.08 -7.57 5.17
CA TYR A 297 -14.19 -6.64 5.09
C TYR A 297 -14.10 -5.54 6.15
N ALA A 298 -13.06 -5.52 6.99
CA ALA A 298 -12.94 -4.60 8.11
C ALA A 298 -12.84 -3.14 7.64
N TRP A 299 -13.38 -2.22 8.44
CA TRP A 299 -13.19 -0.80 8.22
C TRP A 299 -11.73 -0.43 8.46
N HIS A 300 -11.11 0.28 7.52
CA HIS A 300 -9.71 0.66 7.65
C HIS A 300 -9.35 1.94 6.90
N GLY A 301 -8.24 2.57 7.30
CA GLY A 301 -7.76 3.81 6.69
C GLY A 301 -6.38 4.22 7.18
N VAL A 302 -5.82 5.25 6.56
CA VAL A 302 -4.50 5.79 6.86
C VAL A 302 -4.67 7.21 7.42
N PRO A 303 -4.78 7.40 8.75
CA PRO A 303 -4.90 8.73 9.35
C PRO A 303 -3.63 9.57 9.23
N LYS A 304 -2.45 8.96 9.08
CA LYS A 304 -1.19 9.69 9.11
C LYS A 304 -0.07 8.99 8.35
N VAL A 305 0.73 9.78 7.63
CA VAL A 305 2.10 9.41 7.24
C VAL A 305 3.07 10.20 8.12
N LEU A 306 3.99 9.49 8.76
CA LEU A 306 4.94 10.05 9.70
C LEU A 306 6.14 10.59 8.90
N LYS A 307 6.28 11.92 8.82
CA LYS A 307 7.46 12.56 8.21
C LYS A 307 8.75 12.13 8.89
N ASP A 308 9.88 12.27 8.19
CA ASP A 308 11.23 12.03 8.73
C ASP A 308 11.45 10.60 9.28
N THR A 309 10.68 9.62 8.79
CA THR A 309 10.81 8.18 9.16
C THR A 309 11.19 7.27 7.98
N CYS A 310 11.43 7.83 6.79
CA CYS A 310 11.93 7.04 5.66
C CYS A 310 13.27 6.39 6.04
N PRO A 311 13.48 5.08 5.79
CA PRO A 311 14.74 4.44 6.15
C PRO A 311 15.88 4.95 5.26
N ARG A 312 17.08 5.08 5.85
CA ARG A 312 18.26 5.67 5.19
C ARG A 312 18.61 5.04 3.85
N TYR A 313 18.45 3.72 3.71
CA TYR A 313 18.75 3.00 2.46
C TYR A 313 17.76 3.32 1.32
N LEU A 314 16.60 3.93 1.61
CA LEU A 314 15.64 4.41 0.61
C LEU A 314 15.64 5.93 0.44
N GLU A 315 16.16 6.71 1.40
CA GLU A 315 15.99 8.17 1.38
C GLU A 315 16.40 8.82 0.06
N ASP A 316 17.50 8.36 -0.54
CA ASP A 316 18.05 8.92 -1.76
C ASP A 316 17.45 8.34 -3.05
N TRP A 317 16.65 7.27 -2.96
CA TRP A 317 15.92 6.71 -4.11
C TRP A 317 15.03 7.79 -4.75
N PRO A 318 14.96 7.89 -6.10
CA PRO A 318 15.50 6.94 -7.09
C PRO A 318 16.93 7.19 -7.57
N ALA A 319 17.68 8.12 -6.98
CA ALA A 319 19.04 8.37 -7.44
C ALA A 319 19.94 7.15 -7.21
N ARG A 320 20.67 6.74 -8.25
CA ARG A 320 21.57 5.57 -8.24
C ARG A 320 23.05 5.98 -8.27
N ASP A 321 23.92 5.02 -7.94
CA ASP A 321 25.38 5.22 -7.91
C ASP A 321 25.99 5.39 -9.31
N ASP A 322 25.32 4.89 -10.36
CA ASP A 322 25.68 5.10 -11.77
C ASP A 322 25.24 6.47 -12.32
N ALA A 323 24.87 7.38 -11.42
CA ALA A 323 24.34 8.73 -11.69
C ALA A 323 22.97 8.77 -12.38
N LYS A 324 22.29 7.63 -12.61
CA LYS A 324 20.91 7.65 -13.09
C LYS A 324 19.99 8.29 -12.03
N PHE A 325 19.04 9.07 -12.53
CA PHE A 325 18.04 9.79 -11.74
C PHE A 325 18.60 10.70 -10.64
N ALA A 326 19.86 11.15 -10.77
CA ALA A 326 20.53 11.97 -9.74
C ALA A 326 19.76 13.27 -9.39
N ASP A 327 19.09 13.87 -10.37
CA ASP A 327 18.24 15.07 -10.18
C ASP A 327 17.07 14.84 -9.20
N TRP A 328 16.69 13.59 -8.99
CA TRP A 328 15.57 13.18 -8.14
C TRP A 328 16.00 12.66 -6.77
N ARG A 329 17.28 12.77 -6.42
CA ARG A 329 17.81 12.36 -5.11
C ARG A 329 16.96 12.93 -3.98
N GLY A 330 16.57 12.07 -3.04
CA GLY A 330 15.77 12.48 -1.89
C GLY A 330 14.26 12.46 -2.13
N TRP A 331 13.79 12.02 -3.30
CA TRP A 331 12.35 11.96 -3.59
C TRP A 331 11.61 11.08 -2.59
N MET A 332 12.18 9.91 -2.26
CA MET A 332 11.57 8.94 -1.34
C MET A 332 11.62 9.36 0.13
N ARG A 333 12.50 10.30 0.52
CA ARG A 333 12.67 10.79 1.91
C ARG A 333 11.37 11.21 2.58
N ASN A 334 10.41 11.72 1.80
CA ASN A 334 9.10 12.16 2.27
C ASN A 334 7.95 11.39 1.61
N LYS A 335 8.16 10.12 1.26
CA LYS A 335 7.17 9.30 0.58
C LYS A 335 6.90 8.03 1.36
N ARG A 336 5.64 7.63 1.39
CA ARG A 336 5.21 6.28 1.71
C ARG A 336 4.54 5.71 0.48
N ILE A 337 5.00 4.55 0.05
CA ILE A 337 4.43 3.80 -1.06
C ILE A 337 3.74 2.56 -0.50
N ASN A 338 2.55 2.26 -1.01
CA ASN A 338 1.80 1.07 -0.60
C ASN A 338 1.31 0.32 -1.82
N LEU A 339 1.72 -0.94 -1.95
CA LEU A 339 1.20 -1.86 -2.95
C LEU A 339 0.06 -2.65 -2.30
N ASN A 340 -1.17 -2.42 -2.74
CA ASN A 340 -2.36 -3.18 -2.32
C ASN A 340 -2.78 -4.10 -3.48
N VAL A 341 -2.75 -5.41 -3.27
CA VAL A 341 -2.99 -6.44 -4.30
C VAL A 341 -4.20 -7.27 -3.93
N ARG A 342 -4.98 -7.63 -4.95
CA ARG A 342 -6.23 -8.36 -4.81
C ARG A 342 -6.51 -9.29 -5.98
N GLN A 343 -7.27 -10.33 -5.67
CA GLN A 343 -7.95 -11.15 -6.65
C GLN A 343 -9.34 -10.56 -6.87
N MET A 344 -9.71 -10.31 -8.13
CA MET A 344 -11.00 -9.73 -8.48
C MET A 344 -12.08 -10.80 -8.64
N ARG A 345 -11.72 -11.95 -9.23
CA ARG A 345 -12.62 -13.04 -9.63
C ARG A 345 -11.92 -14.40 -9.45
N ASP A 346 -12.68 -15.47 -9.31
CA ASP A 346 -12.17 -16.85 -9.12
C ASP A 346 -11.50 -17.46 -10.35
#